data_AF-A0A2M8NG09-F1
#
_entry.id   AF-A0A2M8NG09-F1
#
_cell.length_a   1.000
_cell.length_b   1.000
_cell.length_c   1.000
_cell.angle_alpha   90.00
_cell.angle_beta   90.00
_cell.angle_gamma   90.00
#
_symmetry.space_group_name_H-M   'P 1'
#
loop_
_entity.id
_entity.type
_entity.pdbx_description
1 polymer ?
#
loop_
_entity_poly.entity_id
_entity_poly.type
_entity_poly.pdbx_seq_one_letter_code
_entity_poly.pdbx_strand_id
1 'polypeptide(L)'
;GREGEIYNICGESLTHREAFDIICQEAKLWYPRLTIPGWVGVAAARLMTTVSTLTRREPFYPITLKSYVYNNWRVSNQKARRELGFVPMDFREGARRTIAWYRAGQPDAVFEIDNVNAP
;
A
#
# COMPACT_ATOMS: atom_id res chain seq x y z
N GLY A 1 -24.75 5.93 6.68
CA GLY A 1 -24.41 4.60 7.22
C GLY A 1 -25.40 4.21 8.29
N ARG A 2 -25.42 2.93 8.68
CA ARG A 2 -26.25 2.42 9.78
C ARG A 2 -25.38 2.07 10.98
N GLU A 3 -25.90 2.28 12.18
CA GLU A 3 -25.21 1.91 13.42
C GLU A 3 -24.93 0.40 13.46
N GLY A 4 -23.72 0.02 13.89
CA GLY A 4 -23.28 -1.37 13.98
C GLY A 4 -22.82 -2.03 12.67
N GLU A 5 -22.97 -1.37 11.52
CA GLU A 5 -22.56 -1.92 10.23
C GLU A 5 -21.09 -1.63 9.87
N ILE A 6 -20.39 -2.63 9.33
CA ILE A 6 -19.01 -2.50 8.83
C ILE A 6 -19.01 -2.21 7.33
N TYR A 7 -18.17 -1.28 6.88
CA TYR A 7 -18.03 -0.86 5.48
C TYR A 7 -16.56 -0.88 5.04
N ASN A 8 -16.27 -1.46 3.89
CA ASN A 8 -14.94 -1.41 3.29
C ASN A 8 -14.77 -0.08 2.54
N ILE A 9 -13.83 0.75 2.98
CA ILE A 9 -13.45 2.00 2.31
C ILE A 9 -12.21 1.71 1.48
N CYS A 10 -12.43 1.23 0.26
CA CYS A 10 -11.37 0.85 -0.67
C CYS A 10 -11.77 1.15 -2.11
N GLY A 11 -10.79 1.27 -3.00
CA GLY A 11 -11.00 1.32 -4.44
C GLY A 11 -11.33 -0.06 -5.02
N GLU A 12 -11.24 -0.17 -6.34
CA GLU A 12 -11.28 -1.45 -7.04
C GLU A 12 -10.09 -2.34 -6.62
N SER A 13 -10.32 -3.65 -6.53
CA SER A 13 -9.26 -4.60 -6.21
C SER A 13 -8.33 -4.76 -7.42
N LEU A 14 -7.06 -4.44 -7.25
CA LEU A 14 -6.01 -4.60 -8.25
C LEU A 14 -5.01 -5.66 -7.81
N THR A 15 -4.46 -6.39 -8.77
CA THR A 15 -3.28 -7.22 -8.54
C THR A 15 -2.05 -6.34 -8.33
N HIS A 16 -1.05 -6.86 -7.61
CA HIS A 16 0.29 -6.23 -7.52
C HIS A 16 0.90 -5.98 -8.91
N ARG A 17 0.51 -6.78 -9.91
CA ARG A 17 0.92 -6.57 -11.29
C ARG A 17 0.32 -5.28 -11.84
N GLU A 18 -1.01 -5.20 -11.87
CA GLU A 18 -1.73 -4.05 -12.43
C GLU A 18 -1.34 -2.75 -11.73
N ALA A 19 -1.28 -2.72 -10.40
CA ALA A 19 -0.91 -1.53 -9.65
C ALA A 19 0.48 -0.99 -10.04
N PHE A 20 1.48 -1.87 -10.13
CA PHE A 20 2.83 -1.47 -10.53
C PHE A 20 2.92 -1.06 -12.00
N ASP A 21 2.19 -1.74 -12.90
CA ASP A 21 2.19 -1.40 -14.32
C ASP A 21 1.58 0.01 -14.52
N ILE A 22 0.50 0.33 -13.78
CA ILE A 22 -0.09 1.68 -13.73
C ILE A 22 0.93 2.71 -13.24
N ILE A 23 1.60 2.43 -12.11
CA ILE A 23 2.60 3.35 -11.52
C ILE A 23 3.74 3.62 -12.50
N CYS A 24 4.28 2.58 -13.15
CA CYS A 24 5.38 2.74 -14.11
C CYS A 24 4.95 3.59 -15.31
N GLN A 25 3.74 3.37 -15.83
CA GLN A 25 3.17 4.17 -16.92
C GLN A 25 3.04 5.65 -16.53
N GLU A 26 2.39 5.95 -15.40
CA GLU A 26 2.19 7.33 -14.92
C GLU A 26 3.52 8.01 -14.57
N ALA A 27 4.46 7.25 -14.01
CA ALA A 27 5.80 7.73 -13.66
C ALA A 27 6.72 7.85 -14.88
N LYS A 28 6.30 7.40 -16.07
CA LYS A 28 7.14 7.30 -17.27
C LYS A 28 8.47 6.58 -16.97
N LEU A 29 8.41 5.55 -16.14
CA LEU A 29 9.55 4.72 -15.77
C LEU A 29 9.46 3.39 -16.48
N TRP A 30 10.63 2.87 -16.84
CA TRP A 30 10.76 1.48 -17.25
C TRP A 30 11.51 0.73 -16.16
N TYR A 31 10.90 -0.32 -15.62
CA TYR A 31 11.53 -1.17 -14.61
C TYR A 31 11.26 -2.64 -14.94
N PRO A 32 12.31 -3.47 -15.08
CA PRO A 32 12.13 -4.88 -15.37
C PRO A 32 11.48 -5.56 -14.17
N ARG A 33 10.32 -6.20 -14.37
CA ARG A 33 9.71 -7.01 -13.32
C ARG A 33 10.50 -8.30 -13.15
N LEU A 34 11.47 -8.28 -12.24
CA LEU A 34 12.13 -9.48 -11.79
C LEU A 34 11.12 -10.33 -11.02
N THR A 35 10.73 -11.47 -11.59
CA THR A 35 9.89 -12.45 -10.90
C THR A 35 10.74 -13.17 -9.86
N ILE A 36 10.83 -12.58 -8.67
CA ILE A 36 11.55 -13.16 -7.55
C ILE A 36 10.66 -14.25 -6.92
N PRO A 37 11.11 -15.51 -6.81
CA PRO A 37 10.34 -16.55 -6.14
C PRO A 37 10.04 -16.15 -4.69
N GLY A 38 8.82 -16.40 -4.22
CA GLY A 38 8.40 -15.96 -2.89
C GLY A 38 9.29 -16.47 -1.75
N TRP A 39 9.93 -17.63 -1.90
CA TRP A 39 10.88 -18.16 -0.91
C TRP A 39 12.13 -17.30 -0.77
N VAL A 40 12.60 -16.66 -1.84
CA VAL A 40 13.76 -15.73 -1.81
C VAL A 40 13.40 -14.49 -1.00
N GLY A 41 12.21 -13.91 -1.24
CA GLY A 41 11.73 -12.78 -0.47
C GLY A 41 11.54 -13.12 1.02
N VAL A 42 11.02 -14.31 1.32
CA VAL A 42 10.89 -14.80 2.70
C VAL A 42 12.24 -15.01 3.38
N ALA A 43 13.22 -15.58 2.66
CA ALA A 43 14.58 -15.76 3.17
C ALA A 43 15.26 -14.42 3.47
N ALA A 44 15.15 -13.46 2.55
CA ALA A 44 15.66 -12.10 2.74
C ALA A 44 14.99 -11.38 3.93
N ALA A 45 13.67 -11.47 4.04
CA ALA A 45 12.92 -10.89 5.17
C ALA A 45 13.34 -11.50 6.52
N ARG A 46 13.56 -12.82 6.58
CA ARG A 46 14.08 -13.50 7.78
C ARG A 46 15.49 -13.02 8.13
N LEU A 47 16.39 -12.95 7.16
CA LEU A 47 17.76 -12.48 7.37
C LEU A 47 17.76 -11.03 7.90
N MET A 48 17.00 -10.14 7.27
CA MET A 48 16.88 -8.75 7.71
C MET A 48 16.27 -8.65 9.11
N THR A 49 15.26 -9.45 9.43
CA THR A 49 14.65 -9.46 10.77
C THR A 49 15.67 -9.92 11.82
N THR A 50 16.46 -10.96 11.54
CA THR A 50 17.52 -11.43 12.45
C THR A 50 18.62 -10.38 12.65
N VAL A 51 19.06 -9.75 11.57
CA VAL A 51 20.04 -8.64 11.65
C VAL A 51 19.45 -7.48 12.45
N SER A 52 18.18 -7.14 12.24
CA SER A 52 17.46 -6.08 12.96
C SER A 52 17.44 -6.31 14.47
N THR A 53 17.22 -7.57 14.90
CA THR A 53 17.23 -7.93 16.33
C THR A 53 18.62 -7.79 16.94
N LEU A 54 19.68 -7.99 16.15
CA LEU A 54 21.06 -7.79 16.58
C LEU A 54 21.45 -6.30 16.59
N THR A 55 20.98 -5.52 15.61
CA THR A 55 21.34 -4.11 15.46
C THR A 55 20.39 -3.13 16.16
N ARG A 56 19.28 -3.63 16.74
CA ARG A 56 18.16 -2.85 17.31
C ARG A 56 17.65 -1.73 16.40
N ARG A 57 17.70 -1.96 15.09
CA ARG A 57 17.21 -1.04 14.06
C ARG A 57 16.08 -1.73 13.34
N GLU A 58 15.00 -1.02 13.07
CA GLU A 58 13.83 -1.60 12.42
C GLU A 58 14.19 -2.15 11.03
N PRO A 59 13.79 -3.39 10.70
CA PRO A 59 14.10 -3.96 9.40
C PRO A 59 13.33 -3.21 8.32
N PHE A 60 14.02 -2.88 7.21
CA PHE A 60 13.37 -2.30 6.02
C PHE A 60 12.22 -3.19 5.49
N TYR A 61 12.28 -4.50 5.72
CA TYR A 61 11.23 -5.44 5.33
C TYR A 61 10.99 -6.52 6.41
N PRO A 62 10.06 -6.28 7.34
CA PRO A 62 9.73 -7.26 8.38
C PRO A 62 8.99 -8.47 7.79
N ILE A 63 9.23 -9.64 8.37
CA ILE A 63 8.59 -10.91 7.92
C ILE A 63 7.06 -10.88 8.03
N THR A 64 6.50 -10.05 8.90
CA THR A 64 5.05 -9.84 9.07
C THR A 64 4.39 -9.29 7.81
N LEU A 65 5.13 -8.57 6.96
CA LEU A 65 4.62 -8.01 5.70
C LEU A 65 4.38 -9.09 4.63
N LYS A 66 4.83 -10.33 4.87
CA LYS A 66 4.61 -11.46 3.96
C LYS A 66 3.12 -11.66 3.62
N SER A 67 2.24 -11.69 4.61
CA SER A 67 0.80 -11.91 4.37
C SER A 67 0.18 -10.78 3.56
N TYR A 68 0.65 -9.55 3.76
CA TYR A 68 0.22 -8.38 3.00
C TYR A 68 0.61 -8.49 1.52
N VAL A 69 1.86 -8.89 1.25
CA VAL A 69 2.42 -8.93 -0.11
C VAL A 69 2.00 -10.15 -0.92
N TYR A 70 1.84 -11.31 -0.28
CA TYR A 70 1.58 -12.56 -1.00
C TYR A 70 0.11 -12.98 -1.05
N ASN A 71 -0.79 -12.32 -0.32
CA ASN A 71 -2.22 -12.62 -0.39
C ASN A 71 -2.95 -11.72 -1.40
N ASN A 72 -3.97 -12.29 -2.05
CA ASN A 72 -4.90 -11.54 -2.89
C ASN A 72 -6.02 -10.97 -2.04
N TRP A 73 -5.93 -9.69 -1.71
CA TRP A 73 -6.93 -8.95 -0.93
C TRP A 73 -8.07 -8.46 -1.83
N ARG A 74 -8.90 -9.40 -2.30
CA ARG A 74 -10.10 -9.06 -3.08
C ARG A 74 -11.22 -8.65 -2.15
N VAL A 75 -11.47 -7.34 -2.08
CA VAL A 75 -12.51 -6.75 -1.23
C VAL A 75 -13.47 -5.92 -2.07
N SER A 76 -14.73 -5.87 -1.63
CA SER A 76 -15.80 -5.12 -2.30
C SER A 76 -16.20 -3.90 -1.47
N ASN A 77 -16.31 -2.74 -2.15
CA ASN A 77 -16.84 -1.49 -1.60
C ASN A 77 -18.33 -1.28 -1.92
N GLN A 78 -19.02 -2.27 -2.52
CA GLN A 78 -20.40 -2.10 -3.00
C GLN A 78 -21.38 -1.66 -1.90
N LYS A 79 -21.21 -2.15 -0.68
CA LYS A 79 -22.02 -1.74 0.46
C LYS A 79 -21.81 -0.26 0.81
N ALA A 80 -20.54 0.18 0.84
CA ALA A 80 -20.20 1.58 1.07
C ALA A 80 -20.75 2.48 -0.04
N ARG A 81 -20.63 2.08 -1.31
CA ARG A 81 -21.22 2.79 -2.46
C ARG A 81 -22.72 2.98 -2.29
N ARG A 82 -23.45 1.90 -1.98
CA ARG A 82 -24.92 1.90 -1.91
C ARG A 82 -25.47 2.66 -0.70
N GLU A 83 -24.86 2.51 0.47
CA GLU A 83 -25.43 3.01 1.73
C GLU A 83 -24.78 4.28 2.26
N LEU A 84 -23.58 4.60 1.79
CA LEU A 84 -22.85 5.83 2.16
C LEU A 84 -22.72 6.80 0.99
N GLY A 85 -23.11 6.42 -0.23
CA GLY A 85 -22.80 7.20 -1.43
C GLY A 85 -21.30 7.31 -1.69
N PHE A 86 -20.50 6.36 -1.17
CA PHE A 86 -19.05 6.40 -1.29
C PHE A 86 -18.62 6.28 -2.75
N VAL A 87 -17.79 7.22 -3.23
CA VAL A 87 -17.21 7.20 -4.57
C VAL A 87 -15.68 7.15 -4.43
N PRO A 88 -15.05 5.99 -4.63
CA PRO A 88 -13.60 5.90 -4.57
C PRO A 88 -12.96 6.65 -5.74
N MET A 89 -11.80 7.26 -5.48
CA MET A 89 -10.95 7.77 -6.55
C MET A 89 -10.39 6.59 -7.36
N ASP A 90 -10.31 6.76 -8.67
CA ASP A 90 -9.63 5.80 -9.54
C ASP A 90 -8.14 5.69 -9.16
N PHE A 91 -7.61 4.45 -9.15
CA PHE A 91 -6.25 4.19 -8.69
C PHE A 91 -5.21 4.90 -9.56
N ARG A 92 -5.40 4.95 -10.89
CA ARG A 92 -4.47 5.60 -11.81
C ARG A 92 -4.42 7.10 -11.56
N GLU A 93 -5.58 7.72 -11.34
CA GLU A 93 -5.65 9.14 -10.99
C GLU A 93 -4.94 9.43 -9.66
N GLY A 94 -5.14 8.59 -8.64
CA GLY A 94 -4.41 8.68 -7.37
C GLY A 94 -2.90 8.57 -7.57
N ALA A 95 -2.45 7.55 -8.30
CA ALA A 95 -1.03 7.35 -8.62
C ALA A 95 -0.43 8.57 -9.33
N ARG A 96 -1.12 9.10 -10.35
CA ARG A 96 -0.71 10.29 -11.10
C ARG A 96 -0.51 11.51 -10.21
N ARG A 97 -1.47 11.78 -9.30
CA ARG A 97 -1.39 12.90 -8.34
C ARG A 97 -0.19 12.72 -7.39
N THR A 98 -0.04 11.53 -6.82
CA THR A 98 1.05 11.22 -5.90
C THR A 98 2.42 11.35 -6.58
N ILE A 99 2.56 10.88 -7.82
CA ILE A 99 3.80 11.03 -8.61
C ILE A 99 4.08 12.51 -8.90
N ALA A 100 3.07 13.28 -9.27
CA ALA A 100 3.22 14.72 -9.50
C ALA A 100 3.69 15.45 -8.23
N TRP A 101 3.12 15.08 -7.07
CA TRP A 101 3.52 15.59 -5.76
C TRP A 101 4.99 15.24 -5.44
N TYR A 102 5.41 13.99 -5.63
CA TYR A 102 6.83 13.59 -5.47
C TYR A 102 7.77 14.39 -6.37
N ARG A 103 7.37 14.64 -7.63
CA ARG A 103 8.18 15.41 -8.60
C ARG A 103 8.27 16.90 -8.27
N ALA A 104 7.29 17.45 -7.58
CA ALA A 104 7.28 18.86 -7.16
C ALA A 104 8.26 19.15 -6.01
N GLY A 105 8.90 18.12 -5.43
CA GLY A 105 9.87 18.30 -4.35
C GLY A 105 9.25 18.76 -3.02
N GLN A 106 7.92 18.66 -2.89
CA GLN A 106 7.18 19.00 -1.67
C GLN A 106 6.55 17.76 -1.04
N PRO A 107 7.31 16.73 -0.62
CA PRO A 107 6.77 15.84 0.38
C PRO A 107 6.73 16.60 1.70
N ASP A 108 5.70 17.43 1.91
CA ASP A 108 5.36 17.85 3.26
C ASP A 108 5.35 16.57 4.09
N ALA A 109 6.12 16.55 5.19
CA ALA A 109 6.12 15.42 6.10
C ALA A 109 4.66 15.04 6.30
N VAL A 110 4.31 13.81 5.91
CA VAL A 110 2.95 13.29 6.08
C VAL A 110 2.62 13.65 7.51
N PHE A 111 1.58 14.48 7.73
CA PHE A 111 1.07 14.73 9.06
C PHE A 111 0.59 13.36 9.55
N GLU A 112 1.49 12.57 10.12
CA GLU A 112 1.13 11.50 11.02
C GLU A 112 0.16 12.14 12.00
N ILE A 113 -0.96 11.47 12.17
CA ILE A 113 -2.00 11.79 13.14
C ILE A 113 -1.42 11.59 14.55
N ASP A 114 -0.41 12.38 14.92
CA ASP A 114 0.16 12.51 16.26
C ASP A 114 -0.74 13.35 17.17
N ASN A 115 -2.03 13.43 16.88
CA ASN A 115 -3.01 14.13 17.71
C ASN A 115 -4.37 13.44 17.71
N VAL A 116 -4.37 12.14 17.96
CA VAL A 116 -5.49 11.50 18.67
C VAL A 116 -4.90 10.93 19.96
N ASN A 117 -4.95 11.75 21.02
CA ASN A 117 -4.48 11.51 22.39
C ASN A 117 -3.10 12.10 22.77
N ALA A 118 -3.03 13.43 22.82
CA ALA A 118 -2.27 14.15 23.85
C ALA A 118 -3.28 15.04 24.60
N PRO A 119 -3.13 15.19 25.93
CA PRO A 119 -4.17 15.01 26.95
C PRO A 119 -5.45 15.84 26.84
#